data_AF-A0A1S1LVB4-F1
#
_entry.id   AF-A0A1S1LVB4-F1
#
_cell.length_a   1.000
_cell.length_b   1.000
_cell.length_c   1.000
_cell.angle_alpha   90.00
_cell.angle_beta   90.00
_cell.angle_gamma   90.00
#
_symmetry.space_group_name_H-M   'P 1'
#
loop_
_entity.id
_entity.type
_entity.pdbx_description
1 polymer ?
#
loop_
_entity_poly.entity_id
_entity_poly.type
_entity_poly.pdbx_seq_one_letter_code
_entity_poly.pdbx_strand_id
1 'polypeptide(L)' 'MLTIRAEVREPHVVTLVCGGQVVGTLDLRKYMPRRTKLRIAMVRWTTSMFAKLRSKCRLW' A
#
# COMPACT_ATOMS: atom_id res chain seq x y z
N MET A 1 -15.70 -11.86 -17.14
CA MET A 1 -14.38 -11.19 -17.03
C MET A 1 -14.02 -11.13 -15.55
N LEU A 2 -13.01 -11.87 -15.12
CA LEU A 2 -12.68 -12.02 -13.70
C LEU A 2 -11.74 -10.87 -13.28
N THR A 3 -12.33 -9.78 -12.78
CA THR A 3 -11.56 -8.58 -12.39
C THR A 3 -11.09 -8.73 -10.95
N ILE A 4 -9.81 -9.02 -10.78
CA ILE A 4 -9.16 -9.07 -9.47
C ILE A 4 -8.66 -7.66 -9.14
N ARG A 5 -9.14 -7.10 -8.03
CA ARG A 5 -8.71 -5.81 -7.49
C ARG A 5 -7.81 -6.04 -6.28
N ALA A 6 -6.72 -5.28 -6.21
CA ALA A 6 -5.88 -5.23 -5.04
C ALA A 6 -6.25 -4.01 -4.21
N GLU A 7 -6.73 -4.21 -2.99
CA GLU A 7 -7.05 -3.15 -2.04
C GLU A 7 -5.98 -3.09 -0.95
N VAL A 8 -5.42 -1.92 -0.74
CA VAL A 8 -4.42 -1.68 0.31
C VAL A 8 -5.17 -1.19 1.56
N ARG A 9 -5.34 -2.07 2.55
CA ARG A 9 -6.01 -1.71 3.82
C ARG A 9 -5.07 -1.11 4.83
N GLU A 10 -3.85 -1.63 4.87
CA GLU A 10 -2.75 -1.09 5.67
C GLU A 10 -1.54 -0.92 4.76
N PRO A 11 -0.51 -0.11 5.13
CA PRO A 11 0.64 0.15 4.26
C PRO A 11 1.45 -1.10 3.89
N HIS A 12 1.11 -2.26 4.46
CA HIS A 12 1.79 -3.53 4.27
C HIS A 12 0.82 -4.68 3.99
N VAL A 13 -0.50 -4.46 4.06
CA VAL A 13 -1.49 -5.52 3.89
C VAL A 13 -2.27 -5.23 2.62
N VAL A 14 -2.11 -6.11 1.64
CA VAL A 14 -2.82 -6.05 0.36
C VAL A 14 -3.85 -7.17 0.33
N THR A 15 -5.11 -6.81 0.21
CA THR A 15 -6.21 -7.75 0.09
C THR A 15 -6.61 -7.86 -1.39
N LEU A 16 -6.65 -9.08 -1.90
CA LEU A 16 -7.14 -9.37 -3.25
C LEU A 16 -8.64 -9.62 -3.18
N VAL A 17 -9.40 -8.83 -3.93
CA VAL A 17 -10.86 -8.88 -4.00
C VAL A 17 -11.26 -9.23 -5.42
N CYS A 18 -12.10 -10.23 -5.59
CA CYS A 18 -12.68 -10.62 -6.88
C CYS A 18 -14.20 -10.52 -6.77
N GLY A 19 -14.83 -9.70 -7.61
CA GLY A 19 -16.29 -9.55 -7.63
C GLY A 19 -16.89 -9.07 -6.30
N GLY A 20 -16.14 -8.32 -5.49
CA GLY A 20 -16.56 -7.88 -4.16
C GLY A 20 -16.31 -8.88 -3.03
N GLN A 21 -15.80 -10.07 -3.32
CA GLN A 21 -15.39 -11.05 -2.33
C GLN A 21 -13.88 -11.07 -2.10
N VAL A 22 -13.47 -11.19 -0.85
CA VAL A 22 -12.06 -11.33 -0.48
C VAL A 22 -11.57 -12.71 -0.86
N VAL A 23 -10.59 -12.78 -1.75
CA VAL A 23 -9.98 -14.02 -2.24
C VAL A 23 -8.71 -14.36 -1.46
N GLY A 24 -8.01 -13.34 -0.95
CA GLY A 24 -6.83 -13.56 -0.15
C GLY A 24 -6.25 -12.27 0.41
N THR A 25 -5.47 -12.41 1.48
CA THR A 25 -4.78 -11.30 2.13
C THR A 25 -3.29 -11.58 2.14
N LEU A 26 -2.52 -10.62 1.64
CA LEU A 26 -1.07 -10.68 1.53
C LEU A 26 -0.45 -9.67 2.51
N ASP A 27 0.24 -10.18 3.53
CA ASP A 27 1.10 -9.35 4.38
C ASP A 27 2.48 -9.22 3.75
N LEU A 28 2.74 -8.04 3.18
CA LEU A 28 4.01 -7.68 2.56
C LEU A 28 5.17 -7.70 3.56
N ARG A 29 4.96 -7.59 4.88
CA ARG A 29 6.07 -7.72 5.84
C ARG A 29 6.68 -9.11 5.84
N LYS A 30 5.87 -10.13 5.56
CA LYS A 30 6.30 -11.53 5.49
C LYS A 30 7.19 -11.79 4.27
N TYR A 31 6.97 -11.05 3.18
CA TYR A 31 7.67 -11.20 1.91
C TYR A 31 8.71 -10.09 1.63
N MET A 32 8.64 -8.97 2.35
CA MET A 32 9.58 -7.84 2.26
C MET A 32 10.24 -7.59 3.63
N PRO A 33 11.36 -8.29 3.90
CA PRO A 33 12.19 -8.04 5.07
C PRO A 33 12.59 -6.56 5.14
N ARG A 34 12.87 -6.06 6.36
CA ARG A 34 13.17 -4.63 6.64
C ARG A 34 14.21 -3.97 5.71
N ARG A 35 15.06 -4.75 5.01
CA ARG A 35 16.16 -4.26 4.16
C ARG A 35 15.93 -4.43 2.65
N THR A 36 14.80 -4.96 2.18
CA THR A 36 14.55 -5.02 0.73
C THR A 36 14.39 -3.60 0.16
N LYS A 37 15.07 -3.31 -0.96
CA LYS A 37 15.02 -2.02 -1.68
C LYS A 37 13.58 -1.55 -1.94
N LEU A 38 12.66 -2.50 -2.19
CA LEU A 38 11.21 -2.24 -2.34
C LEU A 38 10.56 -1.60 -1.11
N ARG A 39 10.89 -2.05 0.10
CA ARG A 39 10.35 -1.46 1.34
C ARG A 39 10.91 -0.06 1.58
N ILE A 40 12.19 0.16 1.28
CA ILE A 40 12.80 1.50 1.35
C ILE A 40 12.13 2.43 0.34
N ALA A 41 11.89 1.96 -0.89
CA ALA A 41 11.19 2.71 -1.92
C ALA A 41 9.75 3.04 -1.51
N MET A 42 8.98 2.07 -0.98
CA MET A 42 7.63 2.30 -0.47
C MET A 42 7.59 3.27 0.71
N VAL A 43 8.52 3.16 1.68
CA VAL A 43 8.60 4.09 2.81
C VAL A 43 8.93 5.49 2.32
N ARG A 44 9.90 5.65 1.41
CA ARG A 44 10.21 6.97 0.82
C ARG A 44 9.02 7.55 0.05
N TRP A 45 8.33 6.71 -0.72
CA TRP A 45 7.17 7.16 -1.50
C TRP A 45 6.02 7.60 -0.59
N THR A 46 5.65 6.79 0.41
CA THR A 46 4.61 7.14 1.39
C THR A 46 4.98 8.40 2.18
N THR A 47 6.23 8.53 2.64
CA THR A 47 6.70 9.74 3.34
C THR A 47 6.61 10.98 2.45
N SER A 48 6.99 10.87 1.18
CA SER A 48 6.86 11.97 0.20
C SER A 48 5.39 12.33 -0.05
N MET A 49 4.51 11.34 -0.14
CA MET A 49 3.08 11.53 -0.34
C MET A 49 2.44 12.24 0.86
N PHE A 50 2.79 11.84 2.08
CA PHE A 50 2.38 12.53 3.32
C PHE A 50 2.93 13.95 3.40
N ALA A 51 4.18 14.19 3.00
CA ALA A 51 4.74 15.54 2.95
C ALA A 51 3.98 16.44 1.96
N LYS A 52 3.62 15.91 0.78
CA LYS A 52 2.81 16.62 -0.22
C LYS A 52 1.40 16.91 0.28
N LEU A 53 0.75 15.94 0.94
CA LEU A 53 -0.55 16.13 1.57
C LEU A 53 -0.49 17.20 2.67
N ARG A 54 0.52 17.15 3.54
CA ARG A 54 0.73 18.13 4.60
C ARG A 54 0.98 19.54 4.03
N SER A 55 1.73 19.64 2.92
CA SER A 55 1.93 20.92 2.24
C SER A 55 0.64 21.48 1.66
N LYS A 56 -0.22 20.64 1.09
CA LYS A 56 -1.54 21.05 0.59
C LYS A 56 -2.47 21.48 1.72
N CYS A 57 -2.51 20.73 2.83
CA CYS A 57 -3.33 21.08 3.99
C CYS A 57 -2.84 22.31 4.75
N ARG A 58 -1.60 22.77 4.57
CA ARG A 58 -1.06 23.99 5.17
C ARG A 58 -1.30 25.25 4.32
N LEU A 59 -1.84 25.07 3.11
CA LEU A 59 -2.21 26.14 2.15
C LEU A 59 -3.72 26.47 2.20
N TRP A 60 -4.46 25.84 3.11
CA TRP A 60 -5.80 26.22 3.55
C TRP A 60 -5.72 26.79 4.97
#